data_AF-A0A1S3DMY2-F1
#
_entry.id   AF-A0A1S3DMY2-F1
#
_cell.length_a   1.000
_cell.length_b   1.000
_cell.length_c   1.000
_cell.angle_alpha   90.00
_cell.angle_beta   90.00
_cell.angle_gamma   90.00
#
_symmetry.space_group_name_H-M   'P 1'
#
loop_
_entity.id
_entity.type
_entity.pdbx_description
1 polymer ?
#
loop_
_entity_poly.entity_id
_entity_poly.type
_entity_poly.pdbx_seq_one_letter_code
_entity_poly.pdbx_strand_id
1 'polypeptide(L)' 'MTGPRNCIGGKYALLQMKVFTVSIVREFEILPVEAYKTMAQVEEAIRLNFTLDLDEPCHIRLRERRRKD' A
#
# COMPACT_ATOMS: atom_id res chain seq x y z
N MET A 1 -11.57 -1.75 -15.88
CA MET A 1 -11.61 -2.48 -17.17
C MET A 1 -13.04 -2.88 -17.43
N THR A 2 -13.56 -2.58 -18.63
CA THR A 2 -14.89 -3.01 -19.08
C THR A 2 -14.70 -3.71 -20.42
N GLY A 3 -15.24 -4.93 -20.56
CA GLY A 3 -15.14 -5.72 -21.78
C GLY A 3 -14.99 -7.23 -21.51
N PRO A 4 -15.01 -8.06 -22.56
CA PRO A 4 -14.95 -9.52 -22.43
C PRO A 4 -13.63 -10.04 -21.84
N ARG A 5 -12.55 -9.24 -21.90
CA ARG A 5 -11.25 -9.53 -21.25
C ARG A 5 -11.06 -8.77 -19.93
N ASN A 6 -12.15 -8.57 -19.19
CA ASN A 6 -12.13 -8.08 -17.82
C ASN A 6 -11.49 -9.11 -16.87
N CYS A 7 -10.81 -8.65 -15.82
CA CYS A 7 -10.32 -9.49 -14.73
C CYS A 7 -11.48 -10.10 -13.91
N ILE A 8 -11.71 -11.41 -14.08
CA ILE A 8 -12.68 -12.18 -13.28
C ILE A 8 -12.34 -12.12 -11.78
N GLY A 9 -11.05 -12.02 -11.46
CA GLY A 9 -10.55 -11.89 -10.09
C GLY A 9 -10.75 -10.51 -9.46
N GLY A 10 -11.29 -9.51 -10.15
CA GLY A 10 -11.33 -8.13 -9.67
C GLY A 10 -12.02 -7.96 -8.30
N LYS A 11 -13.12 -8.70 -8.07
CA LYS A 11 -13.82 -8.67 -6.77
C LYS A 11 -12.99 -9.32 -5.66
N TYR A 12 -12.37 -10.45 -5.94
CA TYR A 12 -11.51 -11.16 -4.99
C TYR A 12 -10.25 -10.34 -4.67
N ALA A 13 -9.61 -9.75 -5.67
CA ALA A 13 -8.46 -8.88 -5.49
C ALA A 13 -8.79 -7.70 -4.57
N LEU A 14 -9.95 -7.05 -4.76
CA LEU A 14 -10.39 -5.98 -3.88
C LEU A 14 -10.65 -6.44 -2.45
N LEU A 15 -11.23 -7.63 -2.26
CA LEU A 15 -11.40 -8.21 -0.93
C LEU A 15 -10.04 -8.46 -0.26
N GLN A 16 -9.10 -9.09 -0.97
CA GLN A 16 -7.75 -9.36 -0.47
C GLN A 16 -7.02 -8.07 -0.10
N MET A 17 -7.06 -7.04 -0.96
CA MET A 17 -6.49 -5.73 -0.67
C MET A 17 -7.07 -5.13 0.60
N LYS A 18 -8.40 -5.20 0.81
CA LYS A 18 -9.03 -4.69 2.03
C LYS A 18 -8.61 -5.46 3.27
N VAL A 19 -8.60 -6.79 3.20
CA VAL A 19 -8.19 -7.65 4.32
C VAL A 19 -6.75 -7.33 4.72
N PHE A 20 -5.85 -7.29 3.73
CA PHE A 20 -4.44 -6.94 3.94
C PHE A 20 -4.27 -5.55 4.57
N THR A 21 -4.93 -4.53 4.01
CA THR A 21 -4.85 -3.16 4.54
C THR A 21 -5.40 -3.05 5.97
N VAL A 22 -6.54 -3.69 6.26
CA VAL A 22 -7.12 -3.69 7.61
C VAL A 22 -6.20 -4.40 8.60
N SER A 23 -5.62 -5.54 8.22
CA SER A 23 -4.65 -6.25 9.07
C SER A 23 -3.45 -5.38 9.40
N ILE A 24 -2.87 -4.69 8.41
CA ILE A 24 -1.73 -3.79 8.65
C ILE A 24 -2.13 -2.62 9.55
N VAL A 25 -3.23 -1.93 9.26
CA VAL A 25 -3.63 -0.74 10.01
C VAL A 25 -4.03 -1.06 11.45
N ARG A 26 -4.59 -2.26 11.71
CA ARG A 26 -4.97 -2.70 13.05
C ARG A 26 -3.76 -3.03 13.93
N GLU A 27 -2.76 -3.69 13.37
CA GLU A 27 -1.61 -4.18 14.14
C GLU A 27 -0.44 -3.20 14.12
N PHE A 28 -0.37 -2.30 13.12
CA PHE A 28 0.77 -1.41 12.93
C PHE A 28 0.38 0.05 12.67
N GLU A 29 1.33 0.92 12.98
CA GLU A 29 1.42 2.29 12.52
C GLU A 29 2.54 2.38 11.48
N ILE A 30 2.20 2.87 10.30
CA ILE A 30 3.15 3.09 9.20
C ILE A 30 3.78 4.46 9.42
N LEU A 31 5.10 4.48 9.60
CA LEU A 31 5.87 5.69 9.85
C LEU A 31 6.77 6.00 8.65
N PRO A 32 6.91 7.28 8.27
CA PRO A 32 7.87 7.66 7.26
C PRO A 32 9.31 7.41 7.74
N VAL A 33 10.19 7.13 6.78
CA VAL A 33 11.63 7.29 6.96
C VAL A 33 12.00 8.78 6.83
N GLU A 34 13.18 9.16 7.28
CA GLU A 34 13.61 10.58 7.27
C GLU A 34 13.62 11.22 5.88
N ALA A 35 13.70 10.39 4.83
CA ALA A 35 13.68 10.81 3.43
C ALA A 35 12.33 11.39 2.98
N TYR A 36 11.21 11.05 3.64
CA TYR A 36 9.87 11.45 3.23
C TYR A 36 9.24 12.40 4.27
N LYS A 37 9.32 13.70 3.99
CA LYS A 37 8.80 14.78 4.85
C LYS A 37 7.48 15.36 4.33
N THR A 38 7.22 15.22 3.03
CA THR A 38 5.99 15.72 2.38
C THR A 38 5.30 14.59 1.61
N MET A 39 4.00 14.76 1.34
CA MET A 39 3.25 13.79 0.54
C MET A 39 3.74 13.70 -0.91
N ALA A 40 4.24 14.80 -1.48
CA ALA A 40 4.81 14.79 -2.83
C ALA A 40 6.02 13.83 -2.95
N GLN A 41 6.83 13.72 -1.88
CA GLN A 41 7.95 12.76 -1.86
C GLN A 41 7.46 11.31 -1.75
N VAL A 42 6.35 11.08 -1.04
CA VAL A 42 5.73 9.75 -0.96
C VAL A 42 5.14 9.36 -2.32
N GLU A 43 4.43 10.27 -2.98
CA GLU A 43 3.85 10.06 -4.32
C GLU A 43 4.91 9.66 -5.34
N GLU A 44 6.08 10.30 -5.30
CA GLU A 44 7.21 9.91 -6.15
C GLU A 44 7.75 8.53 -5.78
N ALA A 45 7.93 8.24 -4.48
CA ALA A 45 8.46 6.96 -4.02
C ALA A 45 7.52 5.77 -4.29
N ILE A 46 6.20 6.00 -4.42
CA ILE A 46 5.22 4.96 -4.74
C ILE A 46 4.84 4.92 -6.21
N ARG A 47 5.55 5.66 -7.07
CA ARG A 47 5.33 5.63 -8.52
C ARG A 47 5.53 4.21 -9.02
N LEU A 48 4.47 3.68 -9.61
CA LEU A 48 4.46 2.36 -10.22
C LEU A 48 4.73 2.49 -11.71
N ASN A 49 5.58 1.62 -12.23
CA ASN A 49 5.77 1.45 -13.65
C ASN A 49 4.62 0.64 -14.28
N PHE A 50 4.71 0.40 -15.59
CA PHE A 50 3.67 -0.33 -16.33
C PHE A 50 3.54 -1.81 -15.92
N THR A 51 4.55 -2.40 -15.26
CA THR A 51 4.53 -3.77 -14.72
C THR A 51 4.09 -3.84 -13.27
N LEU A 52 3.67 -2.71 -12.67
CA LEU A 52 3.27 -2.59 -11.27
C LEU A 52 4.42 -2.78 -10.28
N ASP A 53 5.65 -2.53 -10.72
CA ASP A 53 6.80 -2.44 -9.84
C ASP A 53 7.08 -0.99 -9.48
N LEU A 54 7.65 -0.78 -8.30
CA LEU A 54 8.17 0.54 -7.93
C LEU A 54 9.39 0.87 -8.77
N ASP A 55 9.50 2.12 -9.22
CA ASP A 55 10.69 2.58 -9.94
C ASP A 55 11.95 2.49 -9.05
N GLU A 56 11.81 2.77 -7.75
CA GLU A 56 12.83 2.62 -6.73
C GLU A 56 12.23 2.03 -5.44
N PRO A 57 13.00 1.30 -4.62
CA PRO A 57 12.50 0.75 -3.36
C PRO A 57 11.94 1.84 -2.42
N CYS A 58 10.66 1.73 -2.05
CA CYS A 58 10.03 2.59 -1.05
C CYS A 58 10.22 2.01 0.36
N HIS A 59 11.09 2.63 1.16
CA HIS A 59 11.37 2.18 2.52
C HIS A 59 10.40 2.83 3.53
N ILE A 60 9.71 2.01 4.31
CA ILE A 60 8.84 2.46 5.40
C ILE A 60 9.28 1.82 6.72
N ARG A 61 8.86 2.41 7.84
CA ARG A 61 9.00 1.77 9.15
C ARG A 61 7.63 1.37 9.67
N LEU A 62 7.55 0.20 10.29
CA LEU A 62 6.36 -0.28 10.98
C LEU A 62 6.61 -0.22 12.48
N ARG A 63 5.64 0.31 13.21
CA ARG A 63 5.60 0.28 14.68
C ARG A 63 4.36 -0.49 15.10
N GLU A 64 4.48 -1.43 16.03
CA GLU A 64 3.30 -2.10 16.59
C GLU A 64 2.33 -1.07 17.19
N ARG A 65 1.06 -1.19 16.83
CA ARG A 65 0.00 -0.34 17.35
C ARG A 65 -0.33 -0.82 18.76
N ARG A 66 0.03 -0.03 19.77
CA ARG A 66 -0.37 -0.32 21.16
C ARG A 66 -1.89 -0.29 21.25
N ARG A 67 -2.50 -1.41 21.59
CA ARG A 67 -3.89 -1.47 21.99
C ARG A 67 -4.01 -0.70 23.31
N LYS A 68 -4.75 0.41 23.33
CA LYS A 68 -5.29 0.90 24.60
C LYS A 68 -6.38 -0.07 24.97
N ASP A 69 -6.15 -0.85 26.03
CA ASP A 69 -7.20 -1.59 26.73
C ASP A 69 -8.30 -0.64 27.24
#